data_AF-A0A550JHV7-F1
#
_entry.id   AF-A0A550JHV7-F1
#
_cell.length_a   1.000
_cell.length_b   1.000
_cell.length_c   1.000
_cell.angle_alpha   90.00
_cell.angle_beta   90.00
_cell.angle_gamma   90.00
#
_symmetry.space_group_name_H-M   'P 1'
#
loop_
_entity.id
_entity.type
_entity.pdbx_description
1 polymer ?
#
loop_
_entity_poly.entity_id
_entity_poly.type
_entity_poly.pdbx_seq_one_letter_code
_entity_poly.pdbx_strand_id
1 'polypeptide(L)'
;MKKSIIFLAMVLLTPQLVYSAPDYYLGDTSVYAGSTASVPPNIMLLFDVSPSMTTAGSAIKYDSSVAYDATKGYIPKYKSLSGKNSIYTSQAIYTMNSETSGKFNATKFTIKADDAGGQIKYIQCEEAREALYDNGVWSKAGWELNKDGNCVQSKNTNQSTTYYTGDNACLQYELSTIAQSPWTANTIYSIGDVVEALVNGTLAKFVCSAGGTSGATAPAWNLSDITHDNTVEWKPAESALTVAVDVLKNIANSLGSRVRLGAAAIGDDANKGATIYQPLIQPDTEQKLTTFNNSMVQLRDQARTEGNHQPVNEGLWDVGTYYSGDFDFIAKNEITDPASAEYWCQPNHIIVVTSDLNESYNLTDNKTGDIDGDGIKGSSKDVAKHLYTKLGNFKNTTYPFRINTHVIQLFGELNDLKLTAEYGHGLYYALDSAEQLESILIGLILSLLEADSSYVAPVVPASPESQLYSGERIYLGFFKPMNDEPWYGNIKKFALDRSNRMLGFDTTGDLTIATDEEGNFIVDNTGNPAIHSFWSSDADGGLVDAGGVGEQLFSLFATPPAVPGDRTLLFGSSLTSFTSANLTKEQLAVDTDAER
;
A
#
# COMPACT_ATOMS: atom_id res chain seq x y z
N MET A 1 34.80 -16.00 -78.83
CA MET A 1 33.73 -15.26 -78.13
C MET A 1 32.91 -16.27 -77.33
N LYS A 2 32.80 -16.04 -76.01
CA LYS A 2 32.32 -16.98 -74.99
C LYS A 2 30.83 -17.31 -75.17
N LYS A 3 30.47 -18.59 -75.14
CA LYS A 3 29.09 -19.08 -75.01
C LYS A 3 28.82 -19.37 -73.54
N SER A 4 27.93 -18.59 -72.92
CA SER A 4 27.36 -18.87 -71.60
C SER A 4 25.97 -19.49 -71.77
N ILE A 5 25.76 -20.56 -71.01
CA ILE A 5 24.56 -21.38 -70.91
C ILE A 5 23.49 -20.60 -70.12
N ILE A 6 22.28 -20.47 -70.68
CA ILE A 6 21.11 -19.93 -70.01
C ILE A 6 20.20 -21.10 -69.64
N PHE A 7 19.98 -21.28 -68.33
CA PHE A 7 19.04 -22.22 -67.73
C PHE A 7 17.65 -21.56 -67.68
N LEU A 8 16.64 -22.28 -68.16
CA LEU A 8 15.24 -21.86 -68.24
C LEU A 8 14.57 -22.08 -66.88
N ALA A 9 14.21 -20.99 -66.18
CA ALA A 9 13.46 -21.04 -64.93
C ALA A 9 11.96 -20.86 -65.19
N MET A 10 11.20 -21.84 -64.70
CA MET A 10 9.76 -22.02 -64.76
C MET A 10 9.03 -20.93 -63.95
N VAL A 11 8.27 -20.05 -64.60
CA VAL A 11 7.39 -19.06 -63.94
C VAL A 11 6.03 -19.71 -63.73
N LEU A 12 5.77 -20.12 -62.49
CA LEU A 12 4.46 -20.55 -61.99
C LEU A 12 3.50 -19.35 -61.95
N LEU A 13 2.38 -19.45 -62.68
CA LEU A 13 1.20 -18.61 -62.46
C LEU A 13 0.62 -18.92 -61.08
N THR A 14 0.68 -17.98 -60.15
CA THR A 14 -0.15 -17.96 -58.95
C THR A 14 -1.35 -17.03 -59.19
N PRO A 15 -2.59 -17.44 -58.86
CA PRO A 15 -3.72 -16.52 -58.85
C PRO A 15 -3.49 -15.52 -57.72
N GLN A 16 -3.42 -14.22 -58.03
CA GLN A 16 -3.47 -13.19 -57.01
C GLN A 16 -4.86 -13.23 -56.36
N LEU A 17 -4.94 -13.89 -55.21
CA LEU A 17 -5.98 -13.63 -54.22
C LEU A 17 -5.76 -12.19 -53.75
N VAL A 18 -6.52 -11.26 -54.33
CA VAL A 18 -6.77 -9.98 -53.70
C VAL A 18 -7.59 -10.31 -52.45
N TYR A 19 -6.89 -10.54 -51.33
CA TYR A 19 -7.53 -10.43 -50.03
C TYR A 19 -7.99 -8.98 -49.94
N SER A 20 -9.30 -8.78 -49.97
CA SER A 20 -9.89 -7.57 -49.38
C SER A 20 -9.30 -7.49 -47.99
N ALA A 21 -8.52 -6.44 -47.71
CA ALA A 21 -8.20 -6.10 -46.34
C ALA A 21 -9.53 -6.03 -45.56
N PRO A 22 -9.61 -6.51 -44.32
CA PRO A 22 -10.77 -6.26 -43.49
C PRO A 22 -11.02 -4.75 -43.47
N ASP A 23 -12.28 -4.37 -43.70
CA ASP A 23 -12.75 -2.99 -43.65
C ASP A 23 -12.66 -2.53 -42.18
N TYR A 24 -11.57 -1.85 -41.83
CA TYR A 24 -11.45 -1.12 -40.58
C TYR A 24 -12.20 0.21 -40.73
N TYR A 25 -13.51 0.14 -40.94
CA TYR A 25 -14.35 1.31 -40.78
C TYR A 25 -14.41 1.61 -39.28
N LEU A 26 -13.52 2.51 -38.83
CA LEU A 26 -13.61 3.19 -37.53
C LEU A 26 -14.86 4.09 -37.54
N GLY A 27 -16.04 3.49 -37.50
CA GLY A 27 -17.32 4.18 -37.34
C GLY A 27 -18.00 3.78 -36.04
N ASP A 28 -18.65 4.74 -35.36
CA ASP A 28 -19.61 4.73 -34.23
C ASP A 28 -19.49 3.67 -33.10
N THR A 29 -18.45 2.84 -33.12
CA THR A 29 -18.20 1.70 -32.25
C THR A 29 -16.73 1.60 -31.83
N SER A 30 -15.88 2.50 -32.34
CA SER A 30 -14.49 2.64 -31.91
C SER A 30 -14.47 3.05 -30.43
N VAL A 31 -14.13 2.14 -29.52
CA VAL A 31 -13.86 2.49 -28.13
C VAL A 31 -12.44 3.05 -28.10
N TYR A 32 -12.31 4.36 -27.92
CA TYR A 32 -11.02 4.95 -27.64
C TYR A 32 -10.72 4.69 -26.17
N ALA A 33 -9.75 3.80 -25.92
CA ALA A 33 -9.15 3.68 -24.61
C ALA A 33 -8.10 4.78 -24.51
N GLY A 34 -8.37 5.81 -23.71
CA GLY A 34 -7.32 6.72 -23.28
C GLY A 34 -6.49 6.02 -22.21
N SER A 35 -5.75 4.98 -22.59
CA SER A 35 -4.60 4.56 -21.79
C SER A 35 -3.50 5.54 -22.19
N THR A 36 -3.19 6.51 -21.33
CA THR A 36 -1.78 6.92 -21.27
C THR A 36 -1.03 5.64 -20.98
N ALA A 37 0.01 5.30 -21.75
CA ALA A 37 0.88 4.16 -21.45
C ALA A 37 1.16 4.17 -19.94
N SER A 38 0.46 3.31 -19.20
CA SER A 38 0.35 3.43 -17.74
C SER A 38 1.72 3.01 -17.23
N VAL A 39 2.52 3.99 -16.84
CA VAL A 39 3.84 3.72 -16.27
C VAL A 39 3.60 2.87 -15.03
N PRO A 40 4.12 1.62 -14.98
CA PRO A 40 3.80 0.71 -13.90
C PRO A 40 4.23 1.32 -12.56
N PRO A 41 3.38 1.33 -11.52
CA PRO A 41 3.78 1.84 -10.20
C PRO A 41 4.99 1.10 -9.67
N ASN A 42 5.83 1.82 -8.92
CA ASN A 42 6.87 1.21 -8.13
C ASN A 42 6.36 0.93 -6.73
N ILE A 43 6.48 -0.30 -6.28
CA ILE A 43 6.11 -0.73 -4.92
C ILE A 43 7.31 -1.39 -4.26
N MET A 44 7.84 -0.77 -3.22
CA MET A 44 8.86 -1.35 -2.36
C MET A 44 8.21 -1.81 -1.06
N LEU A 45 8.34 -3.09 -0.74
CA LEU A 45 7.93 -3.60 0.55
C LEU A 45 9.09 -3.55 1.53
N LEU A 46 8.84 -2.98 2.70
CA LEU A 46 9.80 -2.87 3.78
C LEU A 46 9.37 -3.79 4.92
N PHE A 47 10.04 -4.92 5.06
CA PHE A 47 9.71 -5.96 6.02
C PHE A 47 10.48 -5.83 7.32
N ASP A 48 9.76 -5.81 8.43
CA ASP A 48 10.29 -6.19 9.73
C ASP A 48 10.66 -7.68 9.75
N VAL A 49 11.93 -7.97 10.01
CA VAL A 49 12.49 -9.33 10.08
C VAL A 49 12.93 -9.69 11.51
N SER A 50 12.47 -8.91 12.50
CA SER A 50 12.68 -9.19 13.91
C SER A 50 11.96 -10.46 14.39
N PRO A 51 12.35 -11.02 15.55
CA PRO A 51 11.76 -12.26 16.06
C PRO A 51 10.23 -12.23 16.24
N SER A 52 9.62 -11.07 16.52
CA SER A 52 8.15 -10.93 16.61
C SER A 52 7.44 -11.29 15.29
N MET A 53 8.08 -11.05 14.15
CA MET A 53 7.58 -11.40 12.82
C MET A 53 7.81 -12.86 12.42
N THR A 54 8.71 -13.55 13.13
CA THR A 54 9.06 -14.97 12.87
C THR A 54 8.16 -15.96 13.61
N THR A 55 7.47 -15.49 14.64
CA THR A 55 6.47 -16.29 15.34
C THR A 55 5.15 -16.15 14.59
N ALA A 56 4.31 -17.19 14.51
CA ALA A 56 3.01 -17.13 13.80
C ALA A 56 2.02 -16.09 14.37
N GLY A 57 2.45 -15.28 15.36
CA GLY A 57 1.58 -14.43 16.14
C GLY A 57 0.62 -15.24 17.00
N SER A 58 -0.08 -14.58 17.91
CA SER A 58 -1.36 -15.10 18.35
C SER A 58 -2.38 -14.61 17.33
N ALA A 59 -3.20 -15.49 16.75
CA ALA A 59 -4.29 -15.12 15.85
C ALA A 59 -5.45 -14.38 16.55
N ILE A 60 -5.20 -13.85 17.76
CA ILE A 60 -6.19 -13.31 18.66
C ILE A 60 -5.84 -11.83 18.88
N LYS A 61 -6.78 -10.96 18.52
CA LYS A 61 -6.72 -9.53 18.81
C LYS A 61 -6.69 -9.28 20.32
N TYR A 62 -5.93 -8.27 20.73
CA TYR A 62 -6.05 -7.73 22.08
C TYR A 62 -7.45 -7.13 22.28
N ASP A 63 -8.20 -7.66 23.24
CA ASP A 63 -9.55 -7.22 23.59
C ASP A 63 -9.57 -6.70 25.02
N SER A 64 -9.78 -5.38 25.16
CA SER A 64 -9.82 -4.68 26.44
C SER A 64 -10.92 -5.18 27.38
N SER A 65 -11.97 -5.82 26.84
CA SER A 65 -13.06 -6.40 27.62
C SER A 65 -12.69 -7.69 28.35
N VAL A 66 -11.64 -8.39 27.89
CA VAL A 66 -11.17 -9.66 28.49
C VAL A 66 -9.78 -9.54 29.10
N ALA A 67 -8.90 -8.70 28.54
CA ALA A 67 -7.49 -8.62 28.93
C ALA A 67 -7.28 -8.34 30.42
N TYR A 68 -8.20 -7.62 31.06
CA TYR A 68 -8.09 -7.24 32.47
C TYR A 68 -8.97 -8.06 33.42
N ASP A 69 -9.69 -9.06 32.89
CA ASP A 69 -10.50 -9.97 33.69
C ASP A 69 -9.61 -11.08 34.26
N ALA A 70 -9.42 -11.08 35.58
CA ALA A 70 -8.64 -12.10 36.29
C ALA A 70 -9.13 -13.55 36.06
N THR A 71 -10.34 -13.72 35.53
CA THR A 71 -10.93 -15.01 35.17
C THR A 71 -10.95 -15.32 33.67
N LYS A 72 -10.80 -14.31 32.79
CA LYS A 72 -10.96 -14.47 31.33
C LYS A 72 -9.82 -13.90 30.48
N GLY A 73 -8.82 -13.26 31.10
CA GLY A 73 -7.66 -12.69 30.40
C GLY A 73 -6.77 -13.74 29.73
N TYR A 74 -5.77 -13.26 29.02
CA TYR A 74 -4.85 -14.10 28.25
C TYR A 74 -3.92 -14.89 29.16
N ILE A 75 -3.53 -14.35 30.32
CA ILE A 75 -2.72 -15.07 31.30
C ILE A 75 -3.47 -16.28 31.91
N PRO A 76 -4.73 -16.15 32.40
CA PRO A 76 -5.55 -17.32 32.76
C PRO A 76 -5.71 -18.32 31.61
N LYS A 77 -5.92 -17.84 30.38
CA LYS A 77 -6.01 -18.70 29.19
C LYS A 77 -4.72 -19.49 28.97
N TYR A 78 -3.55 -18.84 29.03
CA TYR A 78 -2.24 -19.48 28.94
C TYR A 78 -2.10 -20.62 29.95
N LYS A 79 -2.48 -20.38 31.20
CA LYS A 79 -2.43 -21.38 32.27
C LYS A 79 -3.35 -22.57 32.00
N SER A 80 -4.55 -22.30 31.48
CA SER A 80 -5.50 -23.37 31.13
C SER A 80 -4.98 -24.26 30.01
N LEU A 81 -4.27 -23.70 29.03
CA LEU A 81 -3.76 -24.43 27.87
C LEU A 81 -2.42 -25.14 28.14
N SER A 82 -1.49 -24.49 28.85
CA SER A 82 -0.14 -25.02 29.08
C SER A 82 0.01 -25.83 30.36
N GLY A 83 -0.91 -25.69 31.31
CA GLY A 83 -0.76 -26.19 32.68
C GLY A 83 0.33 -25.49 33.50
N LYS A 84 0.98 -24.46 32.95
CA LYS A 84 2.05 -23.68 33.58
C LYS A 84 1.56 -22.28 33.93
N ASN A 85 2.16 -21.66 34.94
CA ASN A 85 1.89 -20.23 35.19
C ASN A 85 2.65 -19.38 34.17
N SER A 86 2.01 -18.34 33.67
CA SER A 86 2.63 -17.32 32.83
C SER A 86 3.78 -16.64 33.57
N ILE A 87 4.83 -16.26 32.83
CA ILE A 87 5.89 -15.38 33.35
C ILE A 87 5.46 -13.91 33.40
N TYR A 88 4.32 -13.57 32.77
CA TYR A 88 3.72 -12.25 32.75
C TYR A 88 2.59 -12.15 33.78
N THR A 89 2.27 -10.92 34.17
CA THR A 89 1.21 -10.60 35.13
C THR A 89 0.34 -9.49 34.56
N SER A 90 -0.98 -9.62 34.66
CA SER A 90 -1.96 -8.59 34.24
C SER A 90 -1.71 -7.25 34.93
N GLN A 91 -1.00 -7.30 36.06
CA GLN A 91 -0.73 -6.17 36.92
C GLN A 91 0.62 -5.49 36.66
N ALA A 92 1.30 -5.77 35.54
CA ALA A 92 2.54 -5.10 35.20
C ALA A 92 2.55 -4.65 33.74
N ILE A 93 3.34 -3.60 33.50
CA ILE A 93 3.69 -3.17 32.15
C ILE A 93 5.06 -3.74 31.81
N TYR A 94 5.26 -4.05 30.53
CA TYR A 94 6.47 -4.65 30.03
C TYR A 94 7.01 -3.88 28.84
N THR A 95 8.31 -3.98 28.59
CA THR A 95 8.96 -3.50 27.36
C THR A 95 9.65 -4.67 26.70
N MET A 96 9.71 -4.69 25.37
CA MET A 96 10.37 -5.80 24.67
C MET A 96 11.88 -5.76 24.92
N ASN A 97 12.49 -6.90 25.20
CA ASN A 97 13.94 -7.00 25.40
C ASN A 97 14.65 -6.99 24.04
N SER A 98 15.50 -5.99 23.79
CA SER A 98 16.21 -5.78 22.53
C SER A 98 17.30 -6.82 22.24
N GLU A 99 17.73 -7.62 23.22
CA GLU A 99 19.04 -8.30 23.15
C GLU A 99 19.04 -9.83 23.03
N THR A 100 17.95 -10.59 23.22
CA THR A 100 18.15 -12.07 23.30
C THR A 100 17.00 -13.03 23.01
N SER A 101 15.72 -12.63 22.87
CA SER A 101 14.65 -13.66 22.71
C SER A 101 13.24 -13.20 22.31
N GLY A 102 12.98 -11.90 22.08
CA GLY A 102 11.60 -11.39 21.94
C GLY A 102 10.77 -11.47 23.23
N LYS A 103 11.40 -11.79 24.38
CA LYS A 103 10.75 -11.76 25.69
C LYS A 103 10.52 -10.32 26.13
N PHE A 104 9.45 -10.11 26.89
CA PHE A 104 9.20 -8.81 27.50
C PHE A 104 9.81 -8.74 28.90
N ASN A 105 10.56 -7.67 29.18
CA ASN A 105 11.11 -7.38 30.50
C ASN A 105 10.09 -6.62 31.32
N ALA A 106 9.88 -7.06 32.57
CA ALA A 106 9.02 -6.33 33.49
C ALA A 106 9.58 -4.93 33.75
N THR A 107 8.75 -3.92 33.54
CA THR A 107 9.06 -2.57 33.99
C THR A 107 8.81 -2.45 35.49
N LYS A 108 9.18 -1.31 36.09
CA LYS A 108 8.88 -1.01 37.50
C LYS A 108 7.42 -0.58 37.73
N PHE A 109 6.54 -0.71 36.72
CA PHE A 109 5.13 -0.35 36.82
C PHE A 109 4.31 -1.53 37.36
N THR A 110 3.67 -1.33 38.50
CA THR A 110 2.76 -2.31 39.11
C THR A 110 1.36 -1.70 39.26
N ILE A 111 0.41 -2.28 38.56
CA ILE A 111 -1.03 -2.02 38.65
C ILE A 111 -1.53 -2.63 39.97
N LYS A 112 -2.31 -1.88 40.76
CA LYS A 112 -2.87 -2.38 42.02
C LYS A 112 -4.28 -2.95 41.85
N ALA A 113 -4.63 -3.94 42.66
CA ALA A 113 -5.82 -4.79 42.53
C ALA A 113 -7.10 -4.18 43.14
N ASP A 114 -6.98 -3.08 43.88
CA ASP A 114 -7.98 -2.53 44.80
C ASP A 114 -8.76 -1.31 44.27
N ASP A 115 -8.58 -0.94 43.00
CA ASP A 115 -9.29 0.17 42.36
C ASP A 115 -10.61 -0.25 41.69
N ALA A 116 -11.72 0.34 42.13
CA ALA A 116 -13.02 0.21 41.48
C ALA A 116 -13.02 0.92 40.12
N GLY A 117 -12.94 0.15 39.02
CA GLY A 117 -13.02 0.68 37.66
C GLY A 117 -12.03 0.12 36.63
N GLY A 118 -11.18 -0.85 36.98
CA GLY A 118 -10.33 -1.52 35.98
C GLY A 118 -8.97 -0.84 35.77
N GLN A 119 -8.01 -1.29 36.57
CA GLN A 119 -6.62 -1.60 36.22
C GLN A 119 -5.65 -0.57 35.60
N ILE A 120 -5.95 0.73 35.38
CA ILE A 120 -4.89 1.66 34.89
C ILE A 120 -4.88 3.05 35.53
N LYS A 121 -5.02 3.16 36.87
CA LYS A 121 -4.96 4.47 37.56
C LYS A 121 -3.55 4.93 37.95
N TYR A 122 -2.53 4.06 37.81
CA TYR A 122 -1.14 4.44 38.10
C TYR A 122 -0.41 5.10 36.94
N ILE A 123 -0.92 4.96 35.71
CA ILE A 123 -0.43 5.74 34.57
C ILE A 123 -1.17 7.08 34.61
N GLN A 124 -0.46 8.11 35.06
CA GLN A 124 -0.96 9.48 35.14
C GLN A 124 -1.10 10.12 33.76
N CYS A 125 -0.34 9.62 32.78
CA CYS A 125 -0.49 10.04 31.40
C CYS A 125 -1.77 9.48 30.79
N GLU A 126 -2.74 10.34 30.53
CA GLU A 126 -4.04 9.95 29.98
C GLU A 126 -3.90 9.25 28.63
N GLU A 127 -3.10 9.80 27.71
CA GLU A 127 -2.83 9.22 26.40
C GLU A 127 -2.26 7.80 26.48
N ALA A 128 -1.21 7.61 27.31
CA ALA A 128 -0.61 6.29 27.48
C ALA A 128 -1.57 5.31 28.17
N ARG A 129 -2.38 5.80 29.12
CA ARG A 129 -3.37 5.01 29.84
C ARG A 129 -4.46 4.51 28.89
N GLU A 130 -5.01 5.38 28.05
CA GLU A 130 -6.06 5.03 27.09
C GLU A 130 -5.54 4.06 26.03
N ALA A 131 -4.37 4.34 25.44
CA ALA A 131 -3.76 3.44 24.45
C ALA A 131 -3.45 2.05 25.04
N LEU A 132 -2.91 1.99 26.26
CA LEU A 132 -2.66 0.70 26.93
C LEU A 132 -3.96 -0.02 27.27
N TYR A 133 -5.04 0.70 27.60
CA TYR A 133 -6.34 0.10 27.88
C TYR A 133 -7.00 -0.46 26.62
N ASP A 134 -7.07 0.33 25.56
CA ASP A 134 -7.82 -0.03 24.34
C ASP A 134 -7.03 -0.99 23.46
N ASN A 135 -5.72 -0.78 23.32
CA ASN A 135 -4.88 -1.51 22.37
C ASN A 135 -3.89 -2.46 23.06
N GLY A 136 -3.73 -2.37 24.38
CA GLY A 136 -2.78 -3.19 25.13
C GLY A 136 -1.31 -2.81 24.92
N VAL A 137 -1.05 -1.79 24.09
CA VAL A 137 0.27 -1.32 23.66
C VAL A 137 0.28 0.20 23.57
N TRP A 138 1.41 0.82 23.92
CA TRP A 138 1.63 2.25 23.74
C TRP A 138 3.08 2.54 23.42
N SER A 139 3.30 3.41 22.43
CA SER A 139 4.59 3.99 22.10
C SER A 139 4.35 5.42 21.63
N LYS A 140 5.29 6.30 21.93
CA LYS A 140 5.28 7.68 21.46
C LYS A 140 6.71 8.17 21.26
N ALA A 141 6.99 8.66 20.05
CA ALA A 141 8.30 9.12 19.67
C ALA A 141 8.84 10.17 20.65
N GLY A 142 10.01 9.92 21.23
CA GLY A 142 10.66 10.84 22.16
C GLY A 142 10.04 10.96 23.56
N TRP A 143 9.02 10.15 23.88
CA TRP A 143 8.37 10.14 25.20
C TRP A 143 8.51 8.76 25.86
N GLU A 144 8.65 8.76 27.19
CA GLU A 144 8.72 7.56 28.01
C GLU A 144 7.81 7.69 29.24
N LEU A 145 7.43 6.57 29.84
CA LEU A 145 6.78 6.57 31.14
C LEU A 145 7.85 6.65 32.23
N ASN A 146 7.81 7.71 33.06
CA ASN A 146 8.63 7.75 34.27
C ASN A 146 8.11 6.77 35.32
N LYS A 147 8.90 6.46 36.36
CA LYS A 147 8.53 5.51 37.45
C LYS A 147 7.17 5.76 38.13
N ASP A 148 6.65 6.98 38.02
CA ASP A 148 5.38 7.41 38.63
C ASP A 148 4.21 7.35 37.61
N GLY A 149 4.46 6.84 36.40
CA GLY A 149 3.48 6.66 35.33
C GLY A 149 3.14 7.94 34.56
N ASN A 150 3.95 9.00 34.66
CA ASN A 150 3.76 10.21 33.86
C ASN A 150 4.51 10.09 32.53
N CYS A 151 3.94 10.64 31.46
CA CYS A 151 4.64 10.84 30.20
C CYS A 151 5.67 11.93 30.42
N VAL A 152 6.94 11.58 30.24
CA VAL A 152 8.05 12.52 30.27
C VAL A 152 8.80 12.41 28.96
N GLN A 153 9.40 13.51 28.51
CA GLN A 153 10.31 13.44 27.38
C GLN A 153 11.49 12.54 27.77
N SER A 154 11.81 11.57 26.92
CA SER A 154 12.87 10.61 27.17
C SER A 154 14.20 11.32 27.35
N LYS A 155 14.97 10.93 28.37
CA LYS A 155 16.36 11.42 28.53
C LYS A 155 17.26 10.92 27.41
N ASN A 156 16.90 9.80 26.80
CA ASN A 156 17.46 9.31 25.56
C ASN A 156 16.48 9.67 24.45
N THR A 157 16.41 10.98 24.13
CA THR A 157 15.47 11.55 23.13
C THR A 157 15.55 10.90 21.77
N ASN A 158 16.56 10.07 21.54
CA ASN A 158 16.95 9.52 20.26
C ASN A 158 16.43 8.10 20.06
N GLN A 159 15.52 7.59 20.92
CA GLN A 159 14.90 6.26 20.79
C GLN A 159 13.41 6.28 21.15
N SER A 160 12.60 5.42 20.50
CA SER A 160 11.26 5.07 20.99
C SER A 160 11.33 3.92 22.00
N THR A 161 10.35 3.82 22.88
CA THR A 161 10.18 2.64 23.74
C THR A 161 8.72 2.26 23.73
N THR A 162 8.45 1.03 23.30
CA THR A 162 7.10 0.49 23.27
C THR A 162 6.80 -0.27 24.56
N TYR A 163 5.66 0.05 25.16
CA TYR A 163 5.16 -0.51 26.40
C TYR A 163 3.95 -1.41 26.12
N TYR A 164 3.90 -2.53 26.81
CA TYR A 164 2.89 -3.58 26.66
C TYR A 164 2.26 -3.90 28.00
N THR A 165 0.95 -4.15 28.01
CA THR A 165 0.30 -4.74 29.18
C THR A 165 0.75 -6.19 29.34
N GLY A 166 0.74 -6.74 30.56
CA GLY A 166 1.13 -8.13 30.76
C GLY A 166 0.28 -9.15 30.02
N ASP A 167 -1.01 -8.86 29.85
CA ASP A 167 -1.91 -9.68 29.04
C ASP A 167 -1.61 -9.59 27.55
N ASN A 168 -1.25 -8.41 27.02
CA ASN A 168 -0.76 -8.27 25.64
C ASN A 168 0.61 -8.96 25.46
N ALA A 169 1.54 -8.81 26.40
CA ALA A 169 2.83 -9.52 26.37
C ALA A 169 2.66 -11.05 26.39
N CYS A 170 1.71 -11.55 27.20
CA CYS A 170 1.37 -12.97 27.23
C CYS A 170 0.75 -13.42 25.90
N LEU A 171 -0.15 -12.62 25.34
CA LEU A 171 -0.75 -12.85 24.03
C LEU A 171 0.31 -12.96 22.92
N GLN A 172 1.19 -11.96 22.80
CA GLN A 172 2.18 -11.89 21.72
C GLN A 172 3.31 -12.92 21.84
N TYR A 173 3.74 -13.28 23.06
CA TYR A 173 4.89 -14.18 23.26
C TYR A 173 4.51 -15.60 23.66
N GLU A 174 3.63 -15.73 24.64
CA GLU A 174 3.37 -16.99 25.34
C GLU A 174 2.25 -17.79 24.67
N LEU A 175 1.15 -17.12 24.28
CA LEU A 175 0.03 -17.76 23.57
C LEU A 175 0.36 -18.02 22.09
N SER A 176 1.18 -17.19 21.45
CA SER A 176 1.66 -17.41 20.08
C SER A 176 2.57 -18.63 19.95
N THR A 177 3.21 -19.05 21.04
CA THR A 177 4.19 -20.15 21.03
C THR A 177 3.64 -21.48 21.55
N ILE A 178 2.51 -21.47 22.28
CA ILE A 178 1.83 -22.70 22.71
C ILE A 178 1.03 -23.29 21.55
N ALA A 179 1.43 -24.47 21.10
CA ALA A 179 0.47 -25.37 20.50
C ALA A 179 -0.37 -25.99 21.63
N GLN A 180 -1.69 -26.07 21.46
CA GLN A 180 -2.50 -26.93 22.32
C GLN A 180 -1.90 -28.34 22.24
N SER A 181 -1.40 -28.81 23.37
CA SER A 181 -0.92 -30.18 23.55
C SER A 181 -2.00 -31.15 23.09
N PRO A 182 -1.60 -32.28 22.49
CA PRO A 182 -1.90 -32.69 21.11
C PRO A 182 -3.37 -32.58 20.68
N TRP A 183 -3.60 -32.56 19.36
CA TRP A 183 -4.94 -32.68 18.76
C TRP A 183 -5.80 -33.71 19.51
N THR A 184 -7.04 -33.33 19.84
CA THR A 184 -7.99 -34.18 20.58
C THR A 184 -9.23 -34.45 19.73
N ALA A 185 -9.72 -35.69 19.83
CA ALA A 185 -10.86 -36.16 19.07
C ALA A 185 -12.20 -35.63 19.63
N ASN A 186 -13.13 -35.28 18.73
CA ASN A 186 -14.46 -34.76 19.06
C ASN A 186 -14.42 -33.49 19.93
N THR A 187 -13.40 -32.66 19.74
CA THR A 187 -13.20 -31.42 20.49
C THR A 187 -13.63 -30.23 19.64
N ILE A 188 -14.22 -29.23 20.28
CA ILE A 188 -14.59 -27.98 19.64
C ILE A 188 -13.35 -27.09 19.56
N TYR A 189 -12.98 -26.73 18.34
CA TYR A 189 -11.91 -25.79 18.03
C TYR A 189 -12.49 -24.49 17.48
N SER A 190 -11.96 -23.38 17.95
CA SER A 190 -12.29 -22.03 17.45
C SER A 190 -11.24 -21.59 16.44
N ILE A 191 -11.63 -20.67 15.56
CA ILE A 191 -10.68 -20.03 14.62
C ILE A 191 -9.50 -19.45 15.41
N GLY A 192 -8.28 -19.73 14.96
CA GLY A 192 -7.03 -19.32 15.62
C GLY A 192 -6.48 -20.31 16.66
N ASP A 193 -7.19 -21.39 16.99
CA ASP A 193 -6.62 -22.46 17.83
C ASP A 193 -5.46 -23.16 17.11
N VAL A 194 -4.37 -23.43 17.84
CA VAL A 194 -3.17 -24.05 17.29
C VAL A 194 -2.99 -25.46 17.83
N VAL A 195 -2.71 -26.44 16.97
CA VAL A 195 -2.37 -27.82 17.36
C VAL A 195 -1.03 -28.24 16.78
N GLU A 196 -0.37 -29.17 17.47
CA GLU A 196 0.87 -29.80 17.00
C GLU A 196 0.61 -31.20 16.47
N ALA A 197 1.18 -31.51 15.32
CA ALA A 197 1.08 -32.81 14.70
C ALA A 197 2.39 -33.24 14.04
N LEU A 198 2.62 -34.55 14.02
CA LEU A 198 3.76 -35.15 13.34
C LEU A 198 3.43 -35.37 11.86
N VAL A 199 4.19 -34.73 10.99
CA VAL A 199 4.16 -34.96 9.54
C VAL A 199 5.51 -35.53 9.12
N ASN A 200 5.53 -36.77 8.61
CA ASN A 200 6.76 -37.46 8.18
C ASN A 200 7.89 -37.48 9.24
N GLY A 201 7.54 -37.50 10.53
CA GLY A 201 8.51 -37.51 11.63
C GLY A 201 8.98 -36.13 12.11
N THR A 202 8.52 -35.05 11.47
CA THR A 202 8.77 -33.66 11.91
C THR A 202 7.53 -33.13 12.62
N LEU A 203 7.70 -32.50 13.77
CA LEU A 203 6.62 -31.82 14.48
C LEU A 203 6.31 -30.49 13.79
N ALA A 204 5.06 -30.30 13.38
CA ALA A 204 4.57 -29.08 12.74
C ALA A 204 3.35 -28.53 13.47
N LYS A 205 3.15 -27.22 13.37
CA LYS A 205 2.03 -26.49 13.97
C LYS A 205 0.96 -26.22 12.91
N PHE A 206 -0.29 -26.32 13.32
CA PHE A 206 -1.45 -26.07 12.47
C PHE A 206 -2.41 -25.12 13.17
N VAL A 207 -2.89 -24.10 12.46
CA VAL A 207 -3.88 -23.13 12.93
C VAL A 207 -5.25 -23.52 12.38
N CYS A 208 -6.27 -23.44 13.22
CA CYS A 208 -7.66 -23.62 12.84
C CYS A 208 -8.13 -22.41 12.01
N SER A 209 -8.31 -22.63 10.71
CA SER A 209 -8.79 -21.65 9.74
C SER A 209 -10.33 -21.60 9.62
N ALA A 210 -11.02 -22.69 9.98
CA ALA A 210 -12.47 -22.73 10.11
C ALA A 210 -12.87 -23.48 11.38
N GLY A 211 -13.57 -22.80 12.29
CA GLY A 211 -13.96 -23.36 13.60
C GLY A 211 -15.04 -24.44 13.47
N GLY A 212 -14.99 -25.43 14.36
CA GLY A 212 -15.88 -26.60 14.31
C GLY A 212 -15.56 -27.64 15.37
N THR A 213 -16.12 -28.83 15.21
CA THR A 213 -15.79 -30.02 16.01
C THR A 213 -14.87 -30.95 15.21
N SER A 214 -13.72 -31.31 15.80
CA SER A 214 -12.76 -32.24 15.20
C SER A 214 -13.35 -33.64 15.02
N GLY A 215 -12.76 -34.42 14.12
CA GLY A 215 -13.15 -35.80 13.87
C GLY A 215 -12.88 -36.73 15.06
N ALA A 216 -13.37 -37.95 14.95
CA ALA A 216 -13.08 -39.01 15.93
C ALA A 216 -11.63 -39.53 15.85
N THR A 217 -10.93 -39.26 14.74
CA THR A 217 -9.54 -39.65 14.47
C THR A 217 -8.77 -38.48 13.87
N ALA A 218 -7.49 -38.37 14.18
CA ALA A 218 -6.66 -37.28 13.68
C ALA A 218 -6.65 -37.26 12.13
N PRO A 219 -6.72 -36.07 11.52
CA PRO A 219 -6.70 -35.95 10.07
C PRO A 219 -5.31 -36.27 9.50
N ALA A 220 -5.24 -36.50 8.19
CA ALA A 220 -3.97 -36.60 7.49
C ALA A 220 -3.38 -35.20 7.28
N TRP A 221 -2.49 -34.79 8.18
CA TRP A 221 -1.87 -33.47 8.21
C TRP A 221 -1.06 -33.16 6.93
N ASN A 222 -1.34 -32.03 6.31
CA ASN A 222 -0.70 -31.55 5.08
C ASN A 222 0.04 -30.21 5.32
N LEU A 223 1.34 -30.15 5.02
CA LEU A 223 2.16 -28.95 5.21
C LEU A 223 2.03 -27.91 4.09
N SER A 224 1.27 -28.19 3.04
CA SER A 224 1.19 -27.34 1.85
C SER A 224 -0.23 -26.94 1.49
N ASP A 225 -1.24 -27.44 2.20
CA ASP A 225 -2.64 -27.20 1.89
C ASP A 225 -3.53 -27.34 3.14
N ILE A 226 -4.79 -26.91 3.00
CA ILE A 226 -5.82 -27.06 4.02
C ILE A 226 -6.04 -28.55 4.32
N THR A 227 -6.01 -28.86 5.61
CA THR A 227 -6.34 -30.18 6.15
C THR A 227 -7.76 -30.12 6.72
N HIS A 228 -8.71 -30.78 6.07
CA HIS A 228 -10.08 -30.89 6.58
C HIS A 228 -10.18 -31.95 7.68
N ASP A 229 -10.81 -31.60 8.80
CA ASP A 229 -10.99 -32.41 9.99
C ASP A 229 -12.44 -32.33 10.48
N ASN A 230 -13.29 -33.15 9.87
CA ASN A 230 -14.74 -33.10 10.05
C ASN A 230 -15.33 -31.72 9.70
N THR A 231 -15.62 -30.87 10.70
CA THR A 231 -16.14 -29.51 10.49
C THR A 231 -15.08 -28.43 10.72
N VAL A 232 -13.88 -28.84 11.13
CA VAL A 232 -12.72 -27.96 11.34
C VAL A 232 -11.85 -27.96 10.09
N GLU A 233 -11.28 -26.83 9.74
CA GLU A 233 -10.24 -26.74 8.71
C GLU A 233 -8.93 -26.24 9.31
N TRP A 234 -7.86 -26.99 9.08
CA TRP A 234 -6.53 -26.69 9.59
C TRP A 234 -5.61 -26.22 8.47
N LYS A 235 -4.79 -25.20 8.74
CA LYS A 235 -3.71 -24.75 7.86
C LYS A 235 -2.37 -24.83 8.58
N PRO A 236 -1.24 -25.07 7.89
CA PRO A 236 0.07 -24.98 8.51
C PRO A 236 0.28 -23.57 9.09
N ALA A 237 0.80 -23.50 10.32
CA ALA A 237 1.11 -22.23 10.97
C ALA A 237 2.36 -21.61 10.35
N GLU A 238 2.19 -20.59 9.52
CA GLU A 238 3.28 -19.87 8.89
C GLU A 238 3.57 -18.55 9.62
N SER A 239 4.83 -18.10 9.58
CA SER A 239 5.19 -16.78 10.08
C SER A 239 4.60 -15.69 9.20
N ALA A 240 4.28 -14.52 9.77
CA ALA A 240 3.75 -13.39 9.00
C ALA A 240 4.68 -12.99 7.83
N LEU A 241 6.00 -13.10 8.03
CA LEU A 241 7.00 -12.89 6.99
C LEU A 241 6.88 -13.90 5.82
N THR A 242 6.61 -15.17 6.12
CA THR A 242 6.44 -16.22 5.09
C THR A 242 5.18 -15.96 4.28
N VAL A 243 4.06 -15.67 4.94
CA VAL A 243 2.80 -15.33 4.27
C VAL A 243 2.99 -14.12 3.35
N ALA A 244 3.62 -13.05 3.83
CA ALA A 244 3.83 -11.86 3.01
C ALA A 244 4.71 -12.13 1.77
N VAL A 245 5.78 -12.91 1.94
CA VAL A 245 6.66 -13.32 0.84
C VAL A 245 5.91 -14.16 -0.20
N ASP A 246 5.08 -15.11 0.23
CA ASP A 246 4.34 -15.95 -0.72
C ASP A 246 3.25 -15.18 -1.46
N VAL A 247 2.59 -14.23 -0.79
CA VAL A 247 1.67 -13.28 -1.43
C VAL A 247 2.37 -12.45 -2.49
N LEU A 248 3.58 -11.95 -2.20
CA LEU A 248 4.36 -11.20 -3.18
C LEU A 248 4.74 -12.03 -4.40
N LYS A 249 5.14 -13.29 -4.20
CA LYS A 249 5.43 -14.21 -5.31
C LYS A 249 4.18 -14.44 -6.15
N ASN A 250 3.01 -14.60 -5.52
CA ASN A 250 1.73 -14.74 -6.23
C ASN A 250 1.38 -13.48 -7.04
N ILE A 251 1.58 -12.29 -6.46
CA ILE A 251 1.37 -11.01 -7.15
C ILE A 251 2.35 -10.83 -8.30
N ALA A 252 3.64 -11.13 -8.10
CA ALA A 252 4.64 -11.06 -9.17
C ALA A 252 4.28 -11.99 -10.35
N ASN A 253 3.81 -13.21 -10.05
CA ASN A 253 3.33 -14.15 -11.06
C ASN A 253 2.09 -13.63 -11.82
N SER A 254 1.14 -13.00 -11.12
CA SER A 254 -0.16 -12.61 -11.71
C SER A 254 -0.16 -11.22 -12.36
N LEU A 255 0.62 -10.28 -11.83
CA LEU A 255 0.55 -8.86 -12.15
C LEU A 255 1.90 -8.27 -12.57
N GLY A 256 2.93 -9.11 -12.76
CA GLY A 256 4.31 -8.64 -12.98
C GLY A 256 4.52 -7.71 -14.16
N SER A 257 3.68 -7.75 -15.20
CA SER A 257 3.74 -6.79 -16.31
C SER A 257 3.16 -5.42 -15.97
N ARG A 258 2.38 -5.28 -14.90
CA ARG A 258 1.68 -4.05 -14.50
C ARG A 258 2.31 -3.32 -13.32
N VAL A 259 3.32 -3.90 -12.67
CA VAL A 259 3.93 -3.34 -11.46
C VAL A 259 5.44 -3.58 -11.43
N ARG A 260 6.17 -2.65 -10.82
CA ARG A 260 7.58 -2.83 -10.45
C ARG A 260 7.66 -3.12 -8.96
N LEU A 261 8.16 -4.29 -8.59
CA LEU A 261 8.21 -4.77 -7.22
C LEU A 261 9.64 -4.79 -6.71
N GLY A 262 9.82 -4.38 -5.46
CA GLY A 262 11.06 -4.51 -4.71
C GLY A 262 10.77 -4.98 -3.29
N ALA A 263 11.79 -5.49 -2.62
CA ALA A 263 11.71 -5.83 -1.21
C ALA A 263 12.99 -5.44 -0.47
N ALA A 264 12.80 -4.88 0.72
CA ALA A 264 13.82 -4.52 1.67
C ALA A 264 13.44 -5.06 3.06
N ALA A 265 14.45 -5.23 3.93
CA ALA A 265 14.27 -5.75 5.28
C ALA A 265 14.91 -4.80 6.30
N ILE A 266 14.22 -4.55 7.43
CA ILE A 266 14.74 -3.80 8.57
C ILE A 266 15.21 -4.74 9.68
N GLY A 267 16.41 -4.48 10.21
CA GLY A 267 16.98 -5.18 11.36
C GLY A 267 18.09 -6.18 11.04
N ASP A 268 18.27 -6.57 9.77
CA ASP A 268 19.20 -7.61 9.29
C ASP A 268 20.67 -7.40 9.75
N ASP A 269 21.11 -6.14 9.81
CA ASP A 269 22.45 -5.77 10.25
C ASP A 269 22.42 -4.96 11.55
N ALA A 270 22.54 -5.64 12.69
CA ALA A 270 22.95 -5.13 14.01
C ALA A 270 22.84 -3.59 14.21
N ASN A 271 21.61 -3.08 14.16
CA ASN A 271 21.16 -1.73 14.51
C ASN A 271 21.22 -0.62 13.44
N LYS A 272 21.19 -0.89 12.12
CA LYS A 272 21.19 0.21 11.12
C LYS A 272 20.35 -0.05 9.88
N GLY A 273 19.43 0.88 9.57
CA GLY A 273 18.80 1.06 8.25
C GLY A 273 18.04 -0.14 7.69
N ALA A 274 17.74 -0.08 6.39
CA ALA A 274 17.14 -1.17 5.63
C ALA A 274 18.09 -1.74 4.58
N THR A 275 18.15 -3.07 4.53
CA THR A 275 18.89 -3.80 3.50
C THR A 275 17.94 -4.11 2.34
N ILE A 276 18.29 -3.67 1.13
CA ILE A 276 17.53 -3.93 -0.10
C ILE A 276 17.94 -5.29 -0.64
N TYR A 277 17.04 -6.25 -0.51
CA TYR A 277 17.20 -7.63 -0.99
C TYR A 277 16.88 -7.76 -2.46
N GLN A 278 15.84 -7.05 -2.91
CA GLN A 278 15.40 -7.05 -4.28
C GLN A 278 15.21 -5.59 -4.72
N PRO A 279 16.13 -5.04 -5.53
CA PRO A 279 15.90 -3.80 -6.25
C PRO A 279 14.61 -3.88 -7.08
N LEU A 280 14.00 -2.74 -7.39
CA LEU A 280 12.79 -2.68 -8.19
C LEU A 280 12.98 -3.40 -9.52
N ILE A 281 12.17 -4.42 -9.75
CA ILE A 281 12.14 -5.19 -10.97
C ILE A 281 10.69 -5.30 -11.44
N GLN A 282 10.48 -5.20 -12.75
CA GLN A 282 9.20 -5.56 -13.36
C GLN A 282 9.26 -7.05 -13.71
N PRO A 283 8.54 -7.96 -13.03
CA PRO A 283 8.60 -9.39 -13.33
C PRO A 283 7.74 -9.74 -14.56
N ASP A 284 8.05 -9.12 -15.71
CA ASP A 284 7.37 -9.28 -17.00
C ASP A 284 7.85 -10.49 -17.83
N THR A 285 8.96 -11.10 -17.41
CA THR A 285 9.64 -12.19 -18.11
C THR A 285 10.00 -13.29 -17.12
N GLU A 286 10.07 -14.53 -17.60
CA GLU A 286 10.38 -15.71 -16.76
C GLU A 286 11.70 -15.56 -15.99
N GLN A 287 12.71 -14.96 -16.63
CA GLN A 287 14.00 -14.69 -15.99
C GLN A 287 13.87 -13.69 -14.84
N LYS A 288 13.21 -12.55 -15.04
CA LYS A 288 13.04 -11.52 -14.00
C LYS A 288 12.15 -12.02 -12.86
N LEU A 289 11.10 -12.78 -13.18
CA LEU A 289 10.25 -13.43 -12.19
C LEU A 289 11.01 -14.44 -11.34
N THR A 290 11.88 -15.24 -11.97
CA THR A 290 12.75 -16.19 -11.27
C THR A 290 13.72 -15.46 -10.34
N THR A 291 14.33 -14.37 -10.80
CA THR A 291 15.18 -13.51 -9.96
C THR A 291 14.41 -12.98 -8.76
N PHE A 292 13.23 -12.39 -8.97
CA PHE A 292 12.38 -11.89 -7.90
C PHE A 292 12.04 -12.98 -6.88
N ASN A 293 11.56 -14.13 -7.34
CA ASN A 293 11.18 -15.24 -6.48
C ASN A 293 12.36 -15.78 -5.66
N ASN A 294 13.56 -15.84 -6.23
CA ASN A 294 14.77 -16.26 -5.53
C ASN A 294 15.16 -15.25 -4.44
N SER A 295 15.08 -13.94 -4.72
CA SER A 295 15.35 -12.90 -3.73
C SER A 295 14.33 -12.90 -2.59
N MET A 296 13.07 -13.20 -2.87
CA MET A 296 12.05 -13.36 -1.81
C MET A 296 12.34 -14.56 -0.90
N VAL A 297 12.80 -15.68 -1.47
CA VAL A 297 13.23 -16.85 -0.69
C VAL A 297 14.46 -16.50 0.17
N GLN A 298 15.42 -15.75 -0.37
CA GLN A 298 16.57 -15.27 0.39
C GLN A 298 16.14 -14.35 1.54
N LEU A 299 15.25 -13.39 1.30
CA LEU A 299 14.71 -12.52 2.35
C LEU A 299 14.06 -13.33 3.47
N ARG A 300 13.21 -14.30 3.13
CA ARG A 300 12.55 -15.19 4.11
C ARG A 300 13.55 -16.01 4.94
N ASP A 301 14.60 -16.52 4.31
CA ASP A 301 15.48 -17.52 4.92
C ASP A 301 16.71 -16.91 5.59
N GLN A 302 17.22 -15.79 5.08
CA GLN A 302 18.53 -15.22 5.43
C GLN A 302 18.46 -13.85 6.12
N ALA A 303 17.39 -13.07 5.97
CA ALA A 303 17.30 -11.72 6.54
C ALA A 303 17.08 -11.69 8.07
N ARG A 304 17.40 -12.78 8.77
CA ARG A 304 16.98 -12.97 10.16
C ARG A 304 17.98 -12.40 11.15
N THR A 305 17.43 -11.63 12.08
CA THR A 305 18.16 -10.91 13.11
C THR A 305 18.10 -11.68 14.43
N GLU A 306 19.19 -11.67 15.20
CA GLU A 306 19.13 -12.09 16.61
C GLU A 306 18.64 -10.94 17.52
N GLY A 307 18.66 -9.69 17.02
CA GLY A 307 18.24 -8.49 17.75
C GLY A 307 16.79 -8.10 17.46
N ASN A 308 16.17 -7.37 18.40
CA ASN A 308 14.78 -6.91 18.29
C ASN A 308 14.69 -5.39 18.04
N HIS A 309 15.40 -4.93 17.00
CA HIS A 309 15.37 -3.53 16.58
C HIS A 309 14.53 -3.41 15.31
N GLN A 310 13.52 -2.53 15.36
CA GLN A 310 12.64 -2.19 14.23
C GLN A 310 12.82 -0.70 13.87
N PRO A 311 13.97 -0.30 13.26
CA PRO A 311 14.24 1.10 12.94
C PRO A 311 13.47 1.52 11.67
N VAL A 312 12.15 1.62 11.78
CA VAL A 312 11.26 1.96 10.66
C VAL A 312 11.65 3.29 10.03
N ASN A 313 11.94 4.30 10.84
CA ASN A 313 12.45 5.60 10.39
C ASN A 313 13.73 5.51 9.52
N GLU A 314 14.72 4.72 9.93
CA GLU A 314 15.96 4.54 9.16
C GLU A 314 15.70 3.74 7.88
N GLY A 315 14.83 2.71 7.95
CA GLY A 315 14.48 1.91 6.79
C GLY A 315 13.67 2.68 5.74
N LEU A 316 12.75 3.54 6.17
CA LEU A 316 12.05 4.47 5.29
C LEU A 316 13.03 5.41 4.58
N TRP A 317 14.04 5.92 5.29
CA TRP A 317 15.05 6.78 4.70
C TRP A 317 15.86 6.06 3.62
N ASP A 318 16.29 4.82 3.88
CA ASP A 318 17.08 4.03 2.92
C ASP A 318 16.29 3.70 1.66
N VAL A 319 15.04 3.30 1.81
CA VAL A 319 14.16 3.07 0.66
C VAL A 319 13.85 4.38 -0.06
N GLY A 320 13.66 5.48 0.66
CA GLY A 320 13.41 6.80 0.07
C GLY A 320 14.57 7.31 -0.79
N THR A 321 15.80 7.19 -0.28
CA THR A 321 17.02 7.57 -1.03
C THR A 321 17.34 6.60 -2.17
N TYR A 322 16.91 5.33 -2.05
CA TYR A 322 16.93 4.40 -3.18
C TYR A 322 16.00 4.89 -4.31
N TYR A 323 14.78 5.32 -3.97
CA TYR A 323 13.82 5.84 -4.94
C TYR A 323 14.31 7.11 -5.63
N SER A 324 14.90 8.05 -4.89
CA SER A 324 15.45 9.30 -5.47
C SER A 324 16.68 9.07 -6.33
N GLY A 325 17.41 7.97 -6.09
CA GLY A 325 18.69 7.67 -6.73
C GLY A 325 19.88 8.37 -6.08
N ASP A 326 19.71 8.96 -4.90
CA ASP A 326 20.81 9.58 -4.14
C ASP A 326 21.67 8.54 -3.44
N PHE A 327 21.06 7.40 -3.06
CA PHE A 327 21.73 6.24 -2.44
C PHE A 327 22.55 6.59 -1.17
N ASP A 328 22.17 7.64 -0.45
CA ASP A 328 22.73 8.02 0.87
C ASP A 328 22.16 7.13 1.97
N PHE A 329 22.47 5.84 1.85
CA PHE A 329 21.99 4.79 2.72
C PHE A 329 22.64 4.84 4.10
N ILE A 330 21.81 4.61 5.12
CA ILE A 330 22.17 4.34 6.50
C ILE A 330 22.71 2.90 6.62
N ALA A 331 21.99 1.92 6.08
CA ALA A 331 22.49 0.56 5.93
C ALA A 331 23.43 0.45 4.72
N LYS A 332 24.52 -0.31 4.84
CA LYS A 332 25.46 -0.47 3.73
C LYS A 332 24.87 -1.39 2.67
N ASN A 333 24.23 -0.80 1.67
CA ASN A 333 23.68 -1.51 0.51
C ASN A 333 24.68 -1.52 -0.65
N GLU A 334 25.15 -2.70 -1.08
CA GLU A 334 26.00 -2.86 -2.26
C GLU A 334 25.17 -3.21 -3.51
N ILE A 335 24.38 -2.24 -3.99
CA ILE A 335 23.51 -2.44 -5.17
C ILE A 335 24.31 -2.16 -6.44
N THR A 336 24.47 -3.17 -7.29
CA THR A 336 25.28 -3.08 -8.51
C THR A 336 24.52 -2.43 -9.69
N ASP A 337 23.18 -2.46 -9.68
CA ASP A 337 22.32 -1.89 -10.71
C ASP A 337 21.01 -1.36 -10.10
N PRO A 338 21.01 -0.15 -9.51
CA PRO A 338 19.83 0.37 -8.84
C PRO A 338 18.85 0.94 -9.86
N ALA A 339 17.91 0.12 -10.31
CA ALA A 339 16.76 0.55 -11.10
C ALA A 339 15.79 1.38 -10.24
N SER A 340 16.16 2.61 -9.87
CA SER A 340 15.34 3.52 -9.06
C SER A 340 14.10 4.03 -9.83
N ALA A 341 13.44 5.07 -9.32
CA ALA A 341 12.32 5.68 -10.04
C ALA A 341 12.76 6.16 -11.43
N GLU A 342 12.02 5.74 -12.46
CA GLU A 342 12.41 5.95 -13.85
C GLU A 342 11.78 7.23 -14.42
N TYR A 343 10.50 7.44 -14.13
CA TYR A 343 9.69 8.53 -14.67
C TYR A 343 9.14 9.42 -13.55
N TRP A 344 8.92 10.70 -13.85
CA TRP A 344 8.43 11.67 -12.87
C TRP A 344 6.94 11.45 -12.53
N CYS A 345 6.14 10.94 -13.47
CA CYS A 345 4.72 10.64 -13.30
C CYS A 345 4.47 9.24 -12.72
N GLN A 346 5.55 8.48 -12.46
CA GLN A 346 5.45 7.13 -11.92
C GLN A 346 5.02 7.19 -10.44
N PRO A 347 3.93 6.52 -10.04
CA PRO A 347 3.58 6.39 -8.63
C PRO A 347 4.65 5.60 -7.88
N ASN A 348 5.12 6.11 -6.73
CA ASN A 348 6.11 5.45 -5.89
C ASN A 348 5.51 5.18 -4.51
N HIS A 349 5.47 3.91 -4.12
CA HIS A 349 4.85 3.46 -2.88
C HIS A 349 5.84 2.65 -2.05
N ILE A 350 5.92 2.97 -0.76
CA ILE A 350 6.55 2.15 0.26
C ILE A 350 5.45 1.51 1.07
N ILE A 351 5.45 0.18 1.19
CA ILE A 351 4.57 -0.55 2.09
C ILE A 351 5.40 -1.10 3.23
N VAL A 352 5.27 -0.52 4.42
CA VAL A 352 5.93 -0.99 5.63
C VAL A 352 5.10 -2.10 6.24
N VAL A 353 5.71 -3.25 6.50
CA VAL A 353 5.08 -4.37 7.23
C VAL A 353 5.89 -4.57 8.51
N THR A 354 5.32 -4.15 9.65
CA THR A 354 6.02 -4.19 10.94
C THR A 354 5.12 -4.60 12.09
N SER A 355 5.71 -5.12 13.15
CA SER A 355 5.00 -5.44 14.40
C SER A 355 5.08 -4.31 15.44
N ASP A 356 6.15 -3.52 15.41
CA ASP A 356 6.43 -2.48 16.41
C ASP A 356 7.24 -1.31 15.80
N LEU A 357 7.44 -0.26 16.59
CA LEU A 357 8.31 0.88 16.38
C LEU A 357 9.39 0.92 17.47
N ASN A 358 10.57 0.40 17.16
CA ASN A 358 11.76 0.53 18.02
C ASN A 358 12.84 1.32 17.25
N GLU A 359 12.58 2.62 17.15
CA GLU A 359 13.32 3.55 16.31
C GLU A 359 14.51 4.17 17.04
N SER A 360 15.53 4.52 16.26
CA SER A 360 16.64 5.37 16.70
C SER A 360 16.70 6.60 15.81
N TYR A 361 16.64 7.80 16.37
CA TYR A 361 16.57 9.04 15.59
C TYR A 361 17.93 9.65 15.25
N ASN A 362 19.03 9.15 15.83
CA ASN A 362 20.36 9.76 15.70
C ASN A 362 20.80 9.97 14.25
N LEU A 363 20.44 9.04 13.37
CA LEU A 363 20.88 9.02 11.98
C LEU A 363 19.95 9.79 11.06
N THR A 364 18.67 9.92 11.44
CA THR A 364 17.61 10.56 10.65
C THR A 364 17.34 12.01 11.07
N ASP A 365 17.66 12.40 12.31
CA ASP A 365 17.48 13.77 12.85
C ASP A 365 18.10 14.81 11.92
N ASN A 366 19.41 14.70 11.65
CA ASN A 366 20.12 15.65 10.80
C ASN A 366 19.71 15.61 9.32
N LYS A 367 19.03 14.54 8.88
CA LYS A 367 18.64 14.33 7.48
C LYS A 367 17.25 14.90 7.19
N THR A 368 16.30 14.69 8.11
CA THR A 368 14.89 15.07 7.93
C THR A 368 14.51 16.31 8.75
N GLY A 369 15.02 16.44 9.97
CA GLY A 369 14.59 17.43 10.95
C GLY A 369 13.23 17.10 11.60
N ASP A 370 12.60 18.13 12.18
CA ASP A 370 11.25 18.09 12.75
C ASP A 370 10.31 18.71 11.71
N ILE A 371 9.63 17.86 10.94
CA ILE A 371 8.78 18.30 9.81
C ILE A 371 7.32 18.31 10.24
N ASP A 372 6.93 17.49 11.20
CA ASP A 372 5.56 17.46 11.73
C ASP A 372 5.29 18.52 12.80
N GLY A 373 6.33 19.13 13.38
CA GLY A 373 6.25 20.20 14.37
C GLY A 373 6.01 19.69 15.78
N ASP A 374 6.24 18.41 16.06
CA ASP A 374 5.99 17.79 17.37
C ASP A 374 7.18 17.92 18.36
N GLY A 375 8.30 18.51 17.90
CA GLY A 375 9.51 18.71 18.67
C GLY A 375 10.45 17.51 18.71
N ILE A 376 10.10 16.41 18.05
CA ILE A 376 10.93 15.24 17.78
C ILE A 376 11.44 15.33 16.35
N LYS A 377 12.65 14.84 16.11
CA LYS A 377 13.30 14.92 14.80
C LYS A 377 13.63 13.53 14.33
N GLY A 378 13.44 13.26 13.05
CA GLY A 378 13.84 11.98 12.46
C GLY A 378 13.03 10.77 12.91
N SER A 379 11.82 10.98 13.42
CA SER A 379 10.85 9.90 13.63
C SER A 379 10.37 9.34 12.28
N SER A 380 9.72 8.16 12.26
CA SER A 380 9.11 7.66 11.01
C SER A 380 8.08 8.61 10.43
N LYS A 381 7.37 9.36 11.28
CA LYS A 381 6.42 10.41 10.87
C LYS A 381 7.11 11.51 10.10
N ASP A 382 8.25 12.00 10.61
CA ASP A 382 9.07 13.02 9.93
C ASP A 382 9.59 12.49 8.60
N VAL A 383 10.10 11.25 8.59
CA VAL A 383 10.65 10.64 7.39
C VAL A 383 9.57 10.47 6.33
N ALA A 384 8.42 9.88 6.67
CA ALA A 384 7.30 9.72 5.73
C ALA A 384 6.83 11.08 5.17
N LYS A 385 6.71 12.10 6.03
CA LYS A 385 6.36 13.46 5.60
C LYS A 385 7.45 14.08 4.71
N HIS A 386 8.72 13.82 5.00
CA HIS A 386 9.85 14.25 4.18
C HIS A 386 9.78 13.64 2.78
N LEU A 387 9.55 12.33 2.70
CA LEU A 387 9.48 11.58 1.45
C LEU A 387 8.32 12.04 0.56
N TYR A 388 7.24 12.52 1.15
CA TYR A 388 6.11 13.06 0.38
C TYR A 388 6.26 14.53 0.01
N THR A 389 6.76 15.39 0.92
CA THR A 389 6.70 16.86 0.77
C THR A 389 8.03 17.55 0.48
N LYS A 390 9.17 16.93 0.77
CA LYS A 390 10.50 17.59 0.82
C LYS A 390 11.57 16.99 -0.08
N LEU A 391 11.30 15.93 -0.84
CA LEU A 391 12.26 15.36 -1.80
C LEU A 391 12.64 16.29 -2.97
N GLY A 392 11.96 17.43 -3.11
CA GLY A 392 12.21 18.37 -4.19
C GLY A 392 11.66 17.84 -5.51
N ASN A 393 12.40 18.04 -6.60
CA ASN A 393 11.94 17.68 -7.93
C ASN A 393 12.65 16.45 -8.47
N PHE A 394 11.92 15.63 -9.23
CA PHE A 394 12.48 14.42 -9.83
C PHE A 394 13.62 14.76 -10.79
N LYS A 395 14.83 14.22 -10.56
CA LYS A 395 16.01 14.37 -11.45
C LYS A 395 16.24 15.82 -11.96
N ASN A 396 16.11 16.82 -11.09
CA ASN A 396 16.23 18.25 -11.41
C ASN A 396 15.21 18.79 -12.44
N THR A 397 14.06 18.14 -12.59
CA THR A 397 12.94 18.65 -13.38
C THR A 397 12.14 19.72 -12.61
N THR A 398 11.00 20.16 -13.13
CA THR A 398 10.04 21.03 -12.41
C THR A 398 9.01 20.23 -11.61
N TYR A 399 8.93 18.91 -11.82
CA TYR A 399 7.89 18.08 -11.22
C TYR A 399 8.31 17.58 -9.84
N PRO A 400 7.45 17.75 -8.82
CA PRO A 400 7.76 17.31 -7.47
C PRO A 400 7.87 15.78 -7.44
N PHE A 401 8.95 15.28 -6.83
CA PHE A 401 9.09 13.86 -6.56
C PHE A 401 8.42 13.53 -5.25
N ARG A 402 7.53 12.53 -5.27
CA ARG A 402 6.76 12.12 -4.09
C ARG A 402 6.79 10.61 -3.96
N ILE A 403 6.84 10.16 -2.71
CA ILE A 403 6.74 8.76 -2.35
C ILE A 403 5.65 8.64 -1.28
N ASN A 404 4.67 7.78 -1.54
CA ASN A 404 3.60 7.49 -0.60
C ASN A 404 4.03 6.38 0.36
N THR A 405 3.75 6.53 1.66
CA THR A 405 4.08 5.53 2.68
C THR A 405 2.80 4.90 3.22
N HIS A 406 2.64 3.60 3.01
CA HIS A 406 1.59 2.77 3.57
C HIS A 406 2.16 1.93 4.70
N VAL A 407 1.34 1.62 5.69
CA VAL A 407 1.76 0.84 6.87
C VAL A 407 0.76 -0.28 7.12
N ILE A 408 1.30 -1.48 7.25
CA ILE A 408 0.59 -2.66 7.72
C ILE A 408 1.24 -3.05 9.05
N GLN A 409 0.51 -2.82 10.13
CA GLN A 409 0.93 -3.17 11.47
C GLN A 409 0.37 -4.55 11.85
N LEU A 410 1.20 -5.39 12.45
CA LEU A 410 0.80 -6.68 13.01
C LEU A 410 0.73 -6.62 14.54
N PHE A 411 -0.23 -7.35 15.12
CA PHE A 411 -0.34 -7.62 16.55
C PHE A 411 -0.58 -6.41 17.46
N GLY A 412 -1.15 -5.33 16.93
CA GLY A 412 -1.56 -4.17 17.71
C GLY A 412 -1.83 -2.94 16.85
N GLU A 413 -2.16 -1.84 17.51
CA GLU A 413 -2.31 -0.52 16.89
C GLU A 413 -1.45 0.50 17.64
N LEU A 414 -0.48 1.10 16.94
CA LEU A 414 0.38 2.17 17.41
C LEU A 414 0.00 3.47 16.69
N ASN A 415 -0.32 4.50 17.47
CA ASN A 415 -0.73 5.79 16.93
C ASN A 415 0.36 6.43 16.03
N ASP A 416 1.63 6.27 16.40
CA ASP A 416 2.73 6.82 15.59
C ASP A 416 2.84 6.15 14.21
N LEU A 417 2.59 4.84 14.09
CA LEU A 417 2.54 4.15 12.78
C LEU A 417 1.38 4.63 11.91
N LYS A 418 0.25 4.89 12.54
CA LYS A 418 -0.94 5.45 11.88
C LYS A 418 -0.65 6.85 11.33
N LEU A 419 -0.03 7.70 12.14
CA LEU A 419 0.42 9.04 11.72
C LEU A 419 1.51 8.97 10.64
N THR A 420 2.41 7.98 10.69
CA THR A 420 3.41 7.75 9.64
C THR A 420 2.76 7.50 8.28
N ALA A 421 1.71 6.66 8.23
CA ALA A 421 0.95 6.45 7.00
C ALA A 421 0.19 7.72 6.56
N GLU A 422 -0.44 8.43 7.49
CA GLU A 422 -1.20 9.66 7.22
C GLU A 422 -0.30 10.76 6.63
N TYR A 423 0.84 11.04 7.25
CA TYR A 423 1.80 12.04 6.76
C TYR A 423 2.53 11.61 5.49
N GLY A 424 2.64 10.31 5.26
CA GLY A 424 3.09 9.73 3.99
C GLY A 424 1.99 9.69 2.92
N HIS A 425 0.78 10.22 3.17
CA HIS A 425 -0.38 10.15 2.27
C HIS A 425 -0.67 8.72 1.77
N GLY A 426 -0.52 7.73 2.63
CA GLY A 426 -0.82 6.33 2.35
C GLY A 426 -1.95 5.77 3.21
N LEU A 427 -1.99 4.45 3.30
CA LEU A 427 -3.04 3.69 3.96
C LEU A 427 -2.46 2.97 5.17
N TYR A 428 -3.22 2.91 6.26
CA TYR A 428 -2.87 2.20 7.48
C TYR A 428 -3.81 1.00 7.68
N TYR A 429 -3.24 -0.17 7.95
CA TYR A 429 -3.97 -1.38 8.33
C TYR A 429 -3.37 -1.97 9.60
N ALA A 430 -4.22 -2.31 10.57
CA ALA A 430 -3.83 -3.10 11.73
C ALA A 430 -4.36 -4.52 11.57
N LEU A 431 -3.49 -5.50 11.80
CA LEU A 431 -3.75 -6.92 11.58
C LEU A 431 -3.63 -7.70 12.89
N ASP A 432 -4.57 -8.62 13.08
CA ASP A 432 -4.59 -9.49 14.25
C ASP A 432 -4.04 -10.90 13.97
N SER A 433 -3.90 -11.27 12.69
CA SER A 433 -3.34 -12.55 12.28
C SER A 433 -2.59 -12.45 10.95
N ALA A 434 -1.68 -13.40 10.72
CA ALA A 434 -0.99 -13.54 9.44
C ALA A 434 -1.96 -13.86 8.28
N GLU A 435 -3.14 -14.42 8.54
CA GLU A 435 -4.12 -14.76 7.50
C GLU A 435 -4.77 -13.51 6.89
N GLN A 436 -5.03 -12.49 7.72
CA GLN A 436 -5.56 -11.22 7.23
C GLN A 436 -4.56 -10.46 6.36
N LEU A 437 -3.25 -10.71 6.56
CA LEU A 437 -2.17 -10.07 5.81
C LEU A 437 -2.28 -10.36 4.31
N GLU A 438 -2.63 -11.58 3.92
CA GLU A 438 -2.77 -11.93 2.51
C GLU A 438 -3.85 -11.10 1.83
N SER A 439 -5.06 -11.09 2.38
CA SER A 439 -6.19 -10.35 1.78
C SER A 439 -5.93 -8.85 1.76
N ILE A 440 -5.35 -8.30 2.82
CA ILE A 440 -5.09 -6.85 2.92
C ILE A 440 -3.95 -6.43 2.01
N LEU A 441 -2.89 -7.22 1.90
CA LEU A 441 -1.77 -6.91 1.02
C LEU A 441 -2.17 -6.98 -0.46
N ILE A 442 -2.94 -8.00 -0.85
CA ILE A 442 -3.50 -8.09 -2.21
C ILE A 442 -4.43 -6.91 -2.48
N GLY A 443 -5.37 -6.62 -1.58
CA GLY A 443 -6.31 -5.52 -1.72
C GLY A 443 -5.60 -4.16 -1.83
N LEU A 444 -4.58 -3.93 -1.01
CA LEU A 444 -3.76 -2.73 -1.07
C LEU A 444 -3.06 -2.62 -2.42
N ILE A 445 -2.31 -3.63 -2.86
CA ILE A 445 -1.57 -3.57 -4.13
C ILE A 445 -2.53 -3.39 -5.32
N LEU A 446 -3.69 -4.04 -5.31
CA LEU A 446 -4.71 -3.83 -6.34
C LEU A 446 -5.24 -2.40 -6.35
N SER A 447 -5.52 -1.81 -5.18
CA SER A 447 -5.95 -0.41 -5.08
C SER A 447 -4.89 0.57 -5.61
N LEU A 448 -3.60 0.24 -5.49
CA LEU A 448 -2.50 1.04 -6.04
C LEU A 448 -2.36 0.91 -7.56
N LEU A 449 -2.91 -0.15 -8.15
CA LEU A 449 -2.94 -0.37 -9.60
C LEU A 449 -4.16 0.27 -10.28
N GLU A 450 -5.13 0.73 -9.51
CA GLU A 450 -6.33 1.43 -9.99
C GLU A 450 -5.99 2.91 -10.26
N ALA A 451 -5.27 3.17 -11.35
CA ALA A 451 -5.05 4.54 -11.82
C ALA A 451 -5.22 4.69 -13.35
N ASP A 452 -6.05 5.67 -13.72
CA ASP A 452 -6.20 6.33 -15.03
C ASP A 452 -6.59 5.47 -16.25
N SER A 453 -7.57 4.56 -16.13
CA SER A 453 -8.24 4.00 -17.31
C SER A 453 -9.53 4.76 -17.63
N SER A 454 -9.50 5.63 -18.63
CA SER A 454 -10.70 6.26 -19.16
C SER A 454 -11.17 5.55 -20.43
N TYR A 455 -12.31 4.86 -20.35
CA TYR A 455 -12.98 4.24 -21.50
C TYR A 455 -14.07 5.17 -22.02
N VAL A 456 -13.93 5.67 -23.23
CA VAL A 456 -14.87 6.65 -23.80
C VAL A 456 -15.35 6.19 -25.16
N ALA A 457 -16.67 6.07 -25.31
CA ALA A 457 -17.28 6.00 -26.63
C ALA A 457 -17.32 7.43 -27.23
N PRO A 458 -16.69 7.66 -28.38
CA PRO A 458 -16.61 8.96 -29.02
C PRO A 458 -17.99 9.43 -29.48
N VAL A 459 -18.26 10.73 -29.34
CA VAL A 459 -19.45 11.35 -29.94
C VAL A 459 -18.99 12.28 -31.06
N VAL A 460 -19.43 11.98 -32.29
CA VAL A 460 -19.27 12.86 -33.46
C VAL A 460 -20.63 13.54 -33.71
N PRO A 461 -20.80 14.81 -33.31
CA PRO A 461 -22.06 15.49 -33.56
C PRO A 461 -22.24 15.78 -35.06
N ALA A 462 -23.49 15.70 -35.53
CA ALA A 462 -23.85 16.19 -36.85
C ALA A 462 -23.58 17.70 -36.94
N SER A 463 -23.14 18.17 -38.11
CA SER A 463 -22.90 19.61 -38.33
C SER A 463 -24.19 20.41 -38.05
N PRO A 464 -24.09 21.54 -37.32
CA PRO A 464 -25.24 22.42 -37.10
C PRO A 464 -25.84 22.97 -38.41
N GLU A 465 -25.02 23.07 -39.46
CA GLU A 465 -25.43 23.56 -40.78
C GLU A 465 -26.00 22.45 -41.69
N SER A 466 -25.70 21.17 -41.43
CA SER A 466 -26.18 20.05 -42.24
C SER A 466 -26.25 18.73 -41.44
N GLN A 467 -27.47 18.21 -41.29
CA GLN A 467 -27.74 16.91 -40.64
C GLN A 467 -27.29 15.70 -41.47
N LEU A 468 -26.83 15.90 -42.71
CA LEU A 468 -26.32 14.85 -43.61
C LEU A 468 -24.79 14.72 -43.53
N TYR A 469 -24.13 15.51 -42.69
CA TYR A 469 -22.67 15.56 -42.56
C TYR A 469 -22.25 15.38 -41.10
N SER A 470 -21.50 14.31 -40.81
CA SER A 470 -20.80 14.14 -39.55
C SER A 470 -19.64 15.14 -39.50
N GLY A 471 -19.56 15.96 -38.44
CA GLY A 471 -18.57 17.03 -38.37
C GLY A 471 -17.13 16.52 -38.27
N GLU A 472 -16.15 17.35 -38.65
CA GLU A 472 -14.70 17.10 -38.49
C GLU A 472 -14.22 17.25 -37.02
N ARG A 473 -15.11 17.00 -36.05
CA ARG A 473 -14.86 17.24 -34.62
C ARG A 473 -15.33 16.04 -33.82
N ILE A 474 -14.50 15.61 -32.88
CA ILE A 474 -14.78 14.52 -31.96
C ILE A 474 -14.70 15.03 -30.53
N TYR A 475 -15.65 14.60 -29.71
CA TYR A 475 -15.71 14.93 -28.30
C TYR A 475 -15.56 13.67 -27.48
N LEU A 476 -14.64 13.71 -26.52
CA LEU A 476 -14.32 12.59 -25.65
C LEU A 476 -14.56 13.03 -24.20
N GLY A 477 -15.46 12.35 -23.50
CA GLY A 477 -15.68 12.52 -22.06
C GLY A 477 -14.86 11.53 -21.26
N PHE A 478 -13.81 11.99 -20.59
CA PHE A 478 -12.92 11.18 -19.77
C PHE A 478 -13.41 11.09 -18.34
N PHE A 479 -13.17 9.95 -17.69
CA PHE A 479 -13.53 9.72 -16.30
C PHE A 479 -12.40 9.05 -15.52
N LYS A 480 -12.23 9.46 -14.27
CA LYS A 480 -11.28 8.89 -13.31
C LYS A 480 -12.05 8.21 -12.18
N PRO A 481 -12.13 6.87 -12.16
CA PRO A 481 -12.81 6.15 -11.10
C PRO A 481 -12.08 6.33 -9.76
N MET A 482 -12.85 6.57 -8.69
CA MET A 482 -12.37 6.77 -7.33
C MET A 482 -13.34 6.07 -6.35
N ASN A 483 -12.81 5.44 -5.29
CA ASN A 483 -13.61 4.64 -4.36
C ASN A 483 -14.33 5.48 -3.29
N ASP A 484 -13.75 6.62 -2.90
CA ASP A 484 -14.23 7.45 -1.77
C ASP A 484 -14.77 8.83 -2.19
N GLU A 485 -14.69 9.17 -3.48
CA GLU A 485 -15.18 10.43 -4.04
C GLU A 485 -15.96 10.21 -5.33
N PRO A 486 -16.88 11.13 -5.72
CA PRO A 486 -17.47 11.10 -7.05
C PRO A 486 -16.39 11.13 -8.12
N TRP A 487 -16.53 10.30 -9.16
CA TRP A 487 -15.55 10.22 -10.24
C TRP A 487 -15.29 11.60 -10.85
N TYR A 488 -14.02 11.94 -11.00
CA TYR A 488 -13.66 13.14 -11.74
C TYR A 488 -13.91 12.89 -13.21
N GLY A 489 -14.34 13.94 -13.91
CA GLY A 489 -14.66 13.87 -15.32
C GLY A 489 -14.27 15.13 -16.06
N ASN A 490 -13.86 14.97 -17.31
CA ASN A 490 -13.46 16.07 -18.18
C ASN A 490 -13.87 15.79 -19.63
N ILE A 491 -14.24 16.82 -20.38
CA ILE A 491 -14.59 16.67 -21.80
C ILE A 491 -13.52 17.36 -22.62
N LYS A 492 -13.00 16.68 -23.63
CA LYS A 492 -12.00 17.22 -24.54
C LYS A 492 -12.49 17.19 -25.97
N LYS A 493 -12.01 18.14 -26.76
CA LYS A 493 -12.36 18.30 -28.16
C LYS A 493 -11.13 18.10 -29.02
N PHE A 494 -11.25 17.19 -29.98
CA PHE A 494 -10.25 16.96 -31.02
C PHE A 494 -10.89 17.13 -32.39
N ALA A 495 -10.08 17.22 -33.43
CA ALA A 495 -10.57 17.17 -34.81
C ALA A 495 -10.47 15.75 -35.38
N LEU A 496 -11.22 15.48 -36.44
CA LEU A 496 -11.10 14.26 -37.21
C LEU A 496 -10.69 14.64 -38.63
N ASP A 497 -9.66 13.97 -39.15
CA ASP A 497 -9.28 14.11 -40.54
C ASP A 497 -10.14 13.24 -41.46
N ARG A 498 -9.97 13.40 -42.79
CA ARG A 498 -10.72 12.62 -43.80
C ARG A 498 -10.39 11.13 -43.81
N SER A 499 -9.36 10.72 -43.07
CA SER A 499 -8.95 9.33 -42.87
C SER A 499 -9.41 8.80 -41.51
N ASN A 500 -10.31 9.51 -40.82
CA ASN A 500 -10.83 9.20 -39.48
C ASN A 500 -9.75 9.12 -38.39
N ARG A 501 -8.64 9.83 -38.56
CA ARG A 501 -7.60 9.96 -37.54
C ARG A 501 -7.90 11.16 -36.66
N MET A 502 -7.77 10.99 -35.35
CA MET A 502 -7.94 12.07 -34.40
C MET A 502 -6.76 13.02 -34.51
N LEU A 503 -7.03 14.32 -34.60
CA LEU A 503 -6.04 15.39 -34.64
C LEU A 503 -6.13 16.28 -33.41
N GLY A 504 -4.98 16.65 -32.87
CA GLY A 504 -4.80 17.65 -31.83
C GLY A 504 -3.64 18.56 -32.19
N PHE A 505 -3.22 19.41 -31.26
CA PHE A 505 -2.09 20.31 -31.48
C PHE A 505 -0.84 19.79 -30.78
N ASP A 506 0.30 19.83 -31.44
CA ASP A 506 1.58 19.56 -30.79
C ASP A 506 2.05 20.76 -29.94
N THR A 507 3.18 20.59 -29.25
CA THR A 507 3.78 21.63 -28.42
C THR A 507 4.28 22.85 -29.20
N THR A 508 4.32 22.79 -30.54
CA THR A 508 4.63 23.93 -31.40
C THR A 508 3.37 24.66 -31.90
N GLY A 509 2.19 24.13 -31.59
CA GLY A 509 0.89 24.68 -31.98
C GLY A 509 0.41 24.24 -33.36
N ASP A 510 1.10 23.27 -33.98
CA ASP A 510 0.73 22.71 -35.28
C ASP A 510 -0.25 21.54 -35.11
N LEU A 511 -1.22 21.45 -36.02
CA LEU A 511 -2.22 20.39 -36.00
C LEU A 511 -1.59 19.07 -36.47
N THR A 512 -1.55 18.06 -35.61
CA THR A 512 -0.95 16.75 -35.87
C THR A 512 -1.87 15.62 -35.40
N ILE A 513 -1.49 14.38 -35.72
CA ILE A 513 -2.22 13.19 -35.27
C ILE A 513 -2.10 13.09 -33.75
N ALA A 514 -3.22 12.88 -33.06
CA ALA A 514 -3.28 12.85 -31.61
C ALA A 514 -2.95 11.48 -31.00
N THR A 515 -3.03 10.40 -31.80
CA THR A 515 -2.87 9.02 -31.34
C THR A 515 -1.89 8.21 -32.19
N ASP A 516 -1.33 7.15 -31.60
CA ASP A 516 -0.57 6.11 -32.31
C ASP A 516 -1.47 5.13 -33.08
N GLU A 517 -0.89 4.07 -33.65
CA GLU A 517 -1.60 3.06 -34.42
C GLU A 517 -2.49 2.16 -33.54
N GLU A 518 -2.17 2.06 -32.25
CA GLU A 518 -2.90 1.34 -31.21
C GLU A 518 -4.04 2.16 -30.58
N GLY A 519 -4.12 3.46 -30.90
CA GLY A 519 -5.16 4.37 -30.41
C GLY A 519 -4.85 5.04 -29.06
N ASN A 520 -3.62 4.90 -28.54
CA ASN A 520 -3.18 5.66 -27.36
C ASN A 520 -2.80 7.09 -27.76
N PHE A 521 -2.94 8.03 -26.83
CA PHE A 521 -2.50 9.41 -27.07
C PHE A 521 -0.97 9.47 -27.23
N ILE A 522 -0.51 10.24 -28.20
CA ILE A 522 0.93 10.43 -28.43
C ILE A 522 1.55 11.13 -27.22
N VAL A 523 2.62 10.52 -26.74
CA VAL A 523 3.43 11.03 -25.65
C VAL A 523 4.83 11.41 -26.13
N ASP A 524 5.51 12.27 -25.39
CA ASP A 524 6.92 12.57 -25.61
C ASP A 524 7.82 11.39 -25.20
N ASN A 525 9.13 11.54 -25.39
CA ASN A 525 10.13 10.53 -25.00
C ASN A 525 10.21 10.28 -23.48
N THR A 526 9.51 11.06 -22.67
CA THR A 526 9.38 10.96 -21.21
C THR A 526 8.00 10.47 -20.76
N GLY A 527 7.10 10.13 -21.69
CA GLY A 527 5.77 9.61 -21.39
C GLY A 527 4.72 10.69 -21.07
N ASN A 528 5.03 11.98 -21.28
CA ASN A 528 4.07 13.06 -21.08
C ASN A 528 3.17 13.22 -22.29
N PRO A 529 1.93 13.69 -22.14
CA PRO A 529 1.15 14.12 -23.29
C PRO A 529 1.97 15.07 -24.17
N ALA A 530 2.11 14.73 -25.45
CA ALA A 530 2.75 15.61 -26.43
C ALA A 530 1.73 16.42 -27.24
N ILE A 531 0.44 16.20 -26.96
CA ILE A 531 -0.69 16.72 -27.71
C ILE A 531 -1.64 17.44 -26.77
N HIS A 532 -2.14 18.60 -27.20
CA HIS A 532 -3.23 19.31 -26.52
C HIS A 532 -4.53 19.32 -27.33
N SER A 533 -5.65 19.23 -26.61
CA SER A 533 -7.00 19.36 -27.16
C SER A 533 -7.30 20.81 -27.57
N PHE A 534 -8.35 21.02 -28.37
CA PHE A 534 -8.78 22.36 -28.83
C PHE A 534 -9.20 23.31 -27.70
N TRP A 535 -9.41 22.79 -26.50
CA TRP A 535 -9.85 23.54 -25.34
C TRP A 535 -8.77 23.68 -24.26
N SER A 536 -7.54 23.31 -24.60
CA SER A 536 -6.41 23.31 -23.66
C SER A 536 -5.31 24.24 -24.13
N SER A 537 -4.66 24.94 -23.21
CA SER A 537 -3.47 25.76 -23.47
C SER A 537 -2.19 24.93 -23.52
N ASP A 538 -2.16 23.82 -22.78
CA ASP A 538 -1.02 22.93 -22.62
C ASP A 538 -1.37 21.49 -22.98
N ALA A 539 -0.34 20.69 -23.25
CA ALA A 539 -0.46 19.27 -23.60
C ALA A 539 -1.19 18.48 -22.51
N ASP A 540 -2.36 17.96 -22.87
CA ASP A 540 -3.29 17.35 -21.92
C ASP A 540 -3.67 15.92 -22.29
N GLY A 541 -3.51 15.52 -23.56
CA GLY A 541 -3.81 14.19 -24.08
C GLY A 541 -5.10 13.59 -23.50
N GLY A 542 -5.01 12.37 -22.98
CA GLY A 542 -6.11 11.67 -22.32
C GLY A 542 -6.26 11.93 -20.81
N LEU A 543 -5.44 12.80 -20.21
CA LEU A 543 -5.48 13.03 -18.75
C LEU A 543 -6.78 13.72 -18.34
N VAL A 544 -7.52 13.11 -17.41
CA VAL A 544 -8.79 13.65 -16.89
C VAL A 544 -8.55 14.99 -16.19
N ASP A 545 -7.48 15.08 -15.40
CA ASP A 545 -7.21 16.19 -14.48
C ASP A 545 -6.57 17.42 -15.17
N ALA A 546 -6.37 17.39 -16.49
CA ALA A 546 -5.70 18.45 -17.25
C ALA A 546 -6.50 18.89 -18.49
N GLY A 547 -6.47 20.19 -18.80
CA GLY A 547 -7.00 20.76 -20.04
C GLY A 547 -8.52 20.61 -20.23
N GLY A 548 -8.95 20.68 -21.49
CA GLY A 548 -10.32 20.40 -21.92
C GLY A 548 -11.32 21.47 -21.46
N VAL A 549 -12.57 21.04 -21.29
CA VAL A 549 -13.62 21.90 -20.71
C VAL A 549 -13.24 22.32 -19.29
N GLY A 550 -12.54 21.47 -18.54
CA GLY A 550 -12.03 21.79 -17.20
C GLY A 550 -11.22 23.10 -17.19
N GLU A 551 -10.25 23.25 -18.08
CA GLU A 551 -9.43 24.45 -18.19
C GLU A 551 -10.24 25.68 -18.65
N GLN A 552 -11.14 25.51 -19.62
CA GLN A 552 -11.99 26.61 -20.09
C GLN A 552 -12.90 27.12 -18.97
N LEU A 553 -13.51 26.22 -18.19
CA LEU A 553 -14.27 26.59 -17.00
C LEU A 553 -13.37 27.22 -15.94
N PHE A 554 -12.15 26.70 -15.76
CA PHE A 554 -11.19 27.21 -14.79
C PHE A 554 -10.77 28.66 -15.10
N SER A 555 -10.52 28.96 -16.37
CA SER A 555 -10.13 30.30 -16.85
C SER A 555 -11.25 31.35 -16.73
N LEU A 556 -12.50 30.92 -16.57
CA LEU A 556 -13.64 31.79 -16.29
C LEU A 556 -13.71 32.23 -14.81
N PHE A 557 -12.88 31.67 -13.92
CA PHE A 557 -12.77 32.09 -12.53
C PHE A 557 -11.70 33.18 -12.34
N ALA A 558 -12.07 34.32 -11.75
CA ALA A 558 -11.12 35.39 -11.40
C ALA A 558 -10.17 34.99 -10.24
N THR A 559 -10.58 34.02 -9.43
CA THR A 559 -9.79 33.33 -8.40
C THR A 559 -10.21 31.86 -8.42
N PRO A 560 -9.31 30.93 -8.72
CA PRO A 560 -9.66 29.51 -8.75
C PRO A 560 -10.05 29.00 -7.35
N PRO A 561 -11.01 28.06 -7.25
CA PRO A 561 -11.33 27.45 -5.97
C PRO A 561 -10.10 26.72 -5.42
N ALA A 562 -9.85 26.87 -4.12
CA ALA A 562 -8.68 26.30 -3.45
C ALA A 562 -8.72 24.75 -3.37
N VAL A 563 -9.88 24.14 -3.67
CA VAL A 563 -10.13 22.70 -3.59
C VAL A 563 -10.83 22.24 -4.88
N PRO A 564 -10.32 21.21 -5.57
CA PRO A 564 -11.05 20.52 -6.63
C PRO A 564 -12.37 19.96 -6.07
N GLY A 565 -13.52 20.38 -6.58
CA GLY A 565 -14.84 19.91 -6.12
C GLY A 565 -15.80 20.99 -5.61
N ASP A 566 -15.33 22.22 -5.41
CA ASP A 566 -16.20 23.36 -5.09
C ASP A 566 -17.10 23.71 -6.30
N ARG A 567 -18.35 23.24 -6.25
CA ARG A 567 -19.35 23.55 -7.28
C ARG A 567 -19.72 25.03 -7.15
N THR A 568 -19.79 25.75 -8.26
CA THR A 568 -20.27 27.15 -8.30
C THR A 568 -21.44 27.25 -9.28
N LEU A 569 -22.42 28.09 -8.96
CA LEU A 569 -23.60 28.36 -9.77
C LEU A 569 -23.40 29.67 -10.54
N LEU A 570 -23.78 29.69 -11.82
CA LEU A 570 -23.85 30.92 -12.59
C LEU A 570 -25.19 31.61 -12.31
N PHE A 571 -25.15 32.75 -11.60
CA PHE A 571 -26.30 33.62 -11.39
C PHE A 571 -26.15 34.91 -12.20
N GLY A 572 -27.00 35.08 -13.21
CA GLY A 572 -26.93 36.21 -14.13
C GLY A 572 -25.59 36.23 -14.87
N SER A 573 -24.73 37.21 -14.56
CA SER A 573 -23.38 37.35 -15.14
C SER A 573 -22.27 37.06 -14.12
N SER A 574 -22.59 36.47 -12.97
CA SER A 574 -21.64 36.23 -11.87
C SER A 574 -21.72 34.80 -11.36
N LEU A 575 -20.56 34.18 -11.13
CA LEU A 575 -20.43 32.86 -10.53
C LEU A 575 -20.39 32.98 -9.00
N THR A 576 -21.16 32.16 -8.28
CA THR A 576 -21.19 32.12 -6.81
C THR A 576 -21.03 30.70 -6.30
N SER A 577 -20.44 30.50 -5.12
CA SER A 577 -20.27 29.18 -4.50
C SER A 577 -21.60 28.47 -4.22
N PHE A 578 -21.67 27.17 -4.55
CA PHE A 578 -22.79 26.28 -4.25
C PHE A 578 -22.80 25.99 -2.75
N THR A 579 -23.44 26.87 -1.99
CA THR A 579 -23.64 26.71 -0.55
C THR A 579 -25.12 26.84 -0.23
N SER A 580 -25.57 26.25 0.88
CA SER A 580 -26.95 26.40 1.36
C SER A 580 -27.33 27.86 1.63
N ALA A 581 -26.35 28.74 1.87
CA ALA A 581 -26.54 30.17 2.04
C ALA A 581 -26.84 30.92 0.73
N ASN A 582 -26.34 30.43 -0.40
CA ASN A 582 -26.46 31.08 -1.72
C ASN A 582 -27.57 30.51 -2.61
N LEU A 583 -28.22 29.42 -2.18
CA LEU A 583 -29.34 28.79 -2.88
C LEU A 583 -30.67 29.29 -2.29
N THR A 584 -31.58 29.79 -3.12
CA THR A 584 -32.95 30.11 -2.69
C THR A 584 -33.90 28.96 -2.97
N LYS A 585 -34.98 28.85 -2.19
CA LYS A 585 -36.02 27.83 -2.40
C LYS A 585 -36.65 27.91 -3.80
N GLU A 586 -36.77 29.11 -4.36
CA GLU A 586 -37.28 29.32 -5.72
C GLU A 586 -36.33 28.74 -6.77
N GLN A 587 -35.01 28.73 -6.50
CA GLN A 587 -34.00 28.18 -7.41
C GLN A 587 -33.97 26.64 -7.39
N LEU A 588 -34.35 26.03 -6.27
CA LEU A 588 -34.49 24.57 -6.13
C LEU A 588 -35.89 24.07 -6.46
N ALA A 589 -36.81 24.97 -6.84
CA ALA A 589 -38.22 24.67 -7.09
C ALA A 589 -38.90 23.94 -5.91
N VAL A 590 -38.54 24.33 -4.68
CA VAL A 590 -39.16 23.84 -3.44
C VAL A 590 -39.99 24.94 -2.78
N ASP A 591 -41.07 24.56 -2.11
CA ASP A 591 -42.05 25.52 -1.59
C ASP A 591 -41.58 26.18 -0.28
N THR A 592 -40.71 25.50 0.47
CA THR A 592 -40.25 25.94 1.79
C THR A 592 -38.74 25.93 1.98
N ASP A 593 -38.23 26.80 2.87
CA ASP A 593 -36.80 26.84 3.23
C ASP A 593 -36.36 25.63 4.07
N ALA A 594 -37.30 24.78 4.51
CA ALA A 594 -37.02 23.53 5.21
C ALA A 594 -36.86 22.34 4.25
N GLU A 595 -37.37 22.46 3.02
CA GLU A 595 -37.16 21.50 1.93
C GLU A 595 -35.87 21.79 1.14
N ARG A 596 -35.35 23.03 1.24
CA ARG A 596 -33.99 23.41 0.85
C ARG A 596 -33.01 23.00 1.95
#